data_AF-A0A0G1F706-F1
#
_entry.id   AF-A0A0G1F706-F1
#
_cell.length_a   1.000
_cell.length_b   1.000
_cell.length_c   1.000
_cell.angle_alpha   90.00
_cell.angle_beta   90.00
_cell.angle_gamma   90.00
#
_symmetry.space_group_name_H-M   'P 1'
#
loop_
_entity.id
_entity.type
_entity.pdbx_description
1 polymer ?
#
loop_
_entity_poly.entity_id
_entity_poly.type
_entity_poly.pdbx_seq_one_letter_code
_entity_poly.pdbx_strand_id
1 'polypeptide(L)'
;MKYWVIFIAASFVAFGSFAYVGGQIFSVRELSLESQLQASLVKNLLVSSVCQVSHDREILDRNDCGGAGNKNISLVFVGDIMLSRAVGRQMEKRCKDSSLYVVDGLSGGKSPNDCVKGDYEFPFRLSADFLKKADITFGNLEGPISDRGKNQGSEYSFRADSRVVEGLAYAGFDVLSVANNHIWDYGAVALLDTVSILKPNEIYPVGAGENFEEANSVKIIDSQGLRIGFLAFTNLYPKSLEADADSAGISQWDVEDIKLKVESIKKDNLIDFIVVSLHWGNEYETSAGQWQKNIAHGLIDAGADIIVGHHPHVVQEVEKYPSTSSGRVGIIFYSLGNFVFDQIFSKKTMEGLAGEIILEGNKIKDVKTYRVPINQYFQPEIKNGVSL
;
A
#
# COMPACT_ATOMS: atom_id res chain seq x y z
N MET A 1 -54.02 8.00 -27.78
CA MET A 1 -53.53 7.83 -29.17
C MET A 1 -52.08 7.38 -29.08
N LYS A 2 -51.77 6.17 -29.58
CA LYS A 2 -50.42 5.59 -29.57
C LYS A 2 -49.56 6.29 -30.64
N TYR A 3 -48.32 6.63 -30.33
CA TYR A 3 -47.27 6.70 -31.35
C TYR A 3 -45.99 6.04 -30.82
N TRP A 4 -45.59 5.00 -31.53
CA TRP A 4 -44.30 4.36 -31.46
C TRP A 4 -43.30 5.22 -32.22
N VAL A 5 -42.09 5.40 -31.71
CA VAL A 5 -40.95 5.86 -32.51
C VAL A 5 -39.87 4.79 -32.48
N ILE A 6 -39.54 4.35 -33.68
CA ILE A 6 -38.63 3.27 -34.05
C ILE A 6 -37.19 3.75 -33.84
N PHE A 7 -36.37 3.00 -33.09
CA PHE A 7 -34.92 3.21 -33.06
C PHE A 7 -34.28 2.52 -34.28
N ILE A 8 -33.64 3.31 -35.14
CA ILE A 8 -32.69 2.81 -36.14
C ILE A 8 -31.30 2.97 -35.53
N ALA A 9 -30.62 1.86 -35.29
CA ALA A 9 -29.24 1.85 -34.82
C ALA A 9 -28.29 2.29 -35.95
N ALA A 10 -27.53 3.36 -35.74
CA ALA A 10 -26.43 3.76 -36.62
C ALA A 10 -25.11 3.57 -35.86
N SER A 11 -24.21 2.75 -36.41
CA SER A 11 -22.88 2.50 -35.87
C SER A 11 -21.97 3.71 -36.10
N PHE A 12 -21.32 4.22 -35.05
CA PHE A 12 -20.30 5.26 -35.14
C PHE A 12 -18.90 4.64 -35.18
N VAL A 13 -18.07 5.08 -36.12
CA VAL A 13 -16.62 4.83 -36.13
C VAL A 13 -15.94 6.18 -36.32
N ALA A 14 -15.10 6.60 -35.38
CA ALA A 14 -14.35 7.85 -35.45
C ALA A 14 -12.86 7.57 -35.70
N PHE A 15 -12.30 8.18 -36.74
CA PHE A 15 -10.86 8.27 -37.00
C PHE A 15 -10.53 9.73 -37.30
N GLY A 16 -9.83 10.42 -36.39
CA GLY A 16 -9.38 11.80 -36.60
C GLY A 16 -10.49 12.85 -36.78
N SER A 17 -10.12 14.03 -37.29
CA SER A 17 -10.85 15.31 -37.24
C SER A 17 -12.20 15.42 -38.01
N PHE A 18 -12.86 14.30 -38.32
CA PHE A 18 -14.11 14.25 -39.09
C PHE A 18 -15.11 13.27 -38.48
N ALA A 19 -16.41 13.58 -38.58
CA ALA A 19 -17.50 12.71 -38.12
C ALA A 19 -18.44 12.37 -39.28
N TYR A 20 -18.99 11.14 -39.26
CA TYR A 20 -19.92 10.64 -40.26
C TYR A 20 -21.31 10.44 -39.65
N VAL A 21 -22.33 11.09 -40.22
CA VAL A 21 -23.72 10.95 -39.78
C VAL A 21 -24.63 10.87 -41.00
N GLY A 22 -25.45 9.81 -41.08
CA GLY A 22 -26.51 9.70 -42.10
C GLY A 22 -26.04 9.72 -43.57
N GLY A 23 -24.81 9.31 -43.85
CA GLY A 23 -24.28 9.30 -45.22
C GLY A 23 -23.44 10.53 -45.61
N GLN A 24 -23.27 11.51 -44.71
CA GLN A 24 -22.52 12.75 -44.96
C GLN A 24 -21.33 12.93 -43.99
N ILE A 25 -20.26 13.58 -44.48
CA ILE A 25 -19.03 13.88 -43.73
C ILE A 25 -19.07 15.33 -43.24
N PHE A 26 -18.82 15.55 -41.94
CA PHE A 26 -18.74 16.88 -41.33
C PHE A 26 -17.36 17.14 -40.70
N SER A 27 -16.92 18.41 -40.78
CA SER A 27 -15.75 18.94 -40.06
C SER A 27 -16.16 19.36 -38.65
N VAL A 28 -15.38 18.94 -37.63
CA VAL A 28 -15.72 19.15 -36.20
C VAL A 28 -15.74 20.64 -35.78
N ARG A 29 -15.23 21.56 -36.62
CA ARG A 29 -15.20 23.01 -36.33
C ARG A 29 -16.54 23.75 -36.53
N GLU A 30 -17.59 23.11 -37.02
CA GLU A 30 -18.86 23.79 -37.39
C GLU A 30 -20.09 23.36 -36.56
N LEU A 31 -19.94 22.56 -35.51
CA LEU A 31 -21.07 22.11 -34.67
C LEU A 31 -21.33 23.06 -33.48
N SER A 32 -22.58 23.46 -33.27
CA SER A 32 -23.01 24.35 -32.18
C SER A 32 -22.88 23.69 -30.80
N LEU A 33 -22.74 24.50 -29.74
CA LEU A 33 -22.50 24.02 -28.36
C LEU A 33 -23.56 23.01 -27.86
N GLU A 34 -24.82 23.16 -28.27
CA GLU A 34 -25.90 22.22 -27.92
C GLU A 34 -25.72 20.84 -28.56
N SER A 35 -25.20 20.78 -29.79
CA SER A 35 -24.93 19.52 -30.48
C SER A 35 -23.72 18.78 -29.92
N GLN A 36 -22.76 19.50 -29.33
CA GLN A 36 -21.64 18.90 -28.58
C GLN A 36 -22.10 18.29 -27.24
N LEU A 37 -23.08 18.91 -26.58
CA LEU A 37 -23.70 18.40 -25.34
C LEU A 37 -24.57 17.17 -25.58
N GLN A 38 -25.32 17.11 -26.69
CA GLN A 38 -26.08 15.89 -27.02
C GLN A 38 -25.17 14.73 -27.46
N ALA A 39 -24.03 15.01 -28.12
CA ALA A 39 -23.05 13.98 -28.45
C ALA A 39 -22.37 13.36 -27.21
N SER A 40 -22.25 14.09 -26.09
CA SER A 40 -21.73 13.53 -24.83
C SER A 40 -22.80 12.74 -24.06
N LEU A 41 -24.07 13.16 -24.11
CA LEU A 41 -25.19 12.49 -23.44
C LEU A 41 -25.59 11.15 -24.09
N VAL A 42 -25.42 10.99 -25.40
CA VAL A 42 -25.75 9.73 -26.11
C VAL A 42 -24.65 8.67 -25.95
N LYS A 43 -23.44 9.04 -25.50
CA LYS A 43 -22.35 8.10 -25.20
C LYS A 43 -22.63 7.20 -23.98
N ASN A 44 -23.58 7.58 -23.13
CA ASN A 44 -23.88 6.91 -21.84
C ASN A 44 -25.07 5.94 -21.87
N LEU A 45 -25.63 5.62 -23.04
CA LEU A 45 -26.76 4.70 -23.15
C LEU A 45 -26.52 3.74 -24.31
N LEU A 46 -25.79 2.64 -24.07
CA LEU A 46 -25.86 1.35 -24.78
C LEU A 46 -24.69 0.43 -24.35
N VAL A 47 -24.81 -0.27 -23.22
CA VAL A 47 -24.23 -1.62 -23.08
C VAL A 47 -25.13 -2.43 -22.14
N SER A 48 -25.87 -3.37 -22.73
CA SER A 48 -26.54 -4.44 -22.00
C SER A 48 -25.67 -5.70 -22.06
N SER A 49 -25.47 -6.31 -20.89
CA SER A 49 -25.14 -7.74 -20.68
C SER A 49 -23.98 -8.34 -21.48
N VAL A 50 -22.79 -8.38 -20.88
CA VAL A 50 -21.94 -9.58 -20.68
C VAL A 50 -20.82 -9.16 -19.71
N CYS A 51 -20.63 -9.91 -18.60
CA CYS A 51 -19.48 -9.75 -17.72
C CYS A 51 -18.19 -10.07 -18.50
N GLN A 52 -17.37 -9.05 -18.76
CA GLN A 52 -15.96 -9.23 -19.08
C GLN A 52 -15.13 -8.29 -18.20
N VAL A 53 -14.21 -8.90 -17.48
CA VAL A 53 -13.19 -8.23 -16.68
C VAL A 53 -12.28 -7.46 -17.63
N SER A 54 -12.27 -6.13 -17.53
CA SER A 54 -11.18 -5.30 -18.05
C SER A 54 -10.68 -4.37 -16.95
N HIS A 55 -9.39 -4.50 -16.65
CA HIS A 55 -8.62 -3.53 -15.88
C HIS A 55 -8.53 -2.25 -16.71
N ASP A 56 -9.41 -1.30 -16.46
CA ASP A 56 -9.15 0.14 -16.46
C ASP A 56 -10.45 0.88 -16.12
N ARG A 57 -10.32 1.83 -15.19
CA ARG A 57 -11.31 2.77 -14.64
C ARG A 57 -12.72 2.72 -15.28
N GLU A 58 -13.71 2.23 -14.54
CA GLU A 58 -15.04 2.85 -14.51
C GLU A 58 -15.86 2.40 -13.30
N ILE A 59 -16.60 3.35 -12.75
CA ILE A 59 -17.43 3.27 -11.54
C ILE A 59 -18.55 2.25 -11.79
N LEU A 60 -18.51 1.12 -11.09
CA LEU A 60 -19.61 0.15 -11.11
C LEU A 60 -20.66 0.51 -10.06
N ASP A 61 -21.91 0.54 -10.53
CA ASP A 61 -23.14 0.73 -9.77
C ASP A 61 -23.28 -0.36 -8.69
N ARG A 62 -23.74 0.03 -7.49
CA ARG A 62 -23.73 -0.79 -6.27
C ARG A 62 -24.83 -1.86 -6.22
N ASN A 63 -25.52 -2.10 -7.33
CA ASN A 63 -26.63 -3.03 -7.37
C ASN A 63 -26.30 -4.19 -8.30
N ASP A 64 -26.22 -5.37 -7.69
CA ASP A 64 -26.20 -6.71 -8.31
C ASP A 64 -24.83 -7.41 -8.43
N CYS A 65 -24.21 -7.65 -7.27
CA CYS A 65 -23.40 -8.85 -7.03
C CYS A 65 -24.00 -9.58 -5.82
N GLY A 66 -24.40 -10.83 -6.00
CA GLY A 66 -25.17 -11.62 -5.04
C GLY A 66 -24.63 -11.61 -3.62
N GLY A 67 -25.55 -11.51 -2.66
CA GLY A 67 -25.40 -11.75 -1.22
C GLY A 67 -24.00 -11.56 -0.65
N ALA A 68 -23.75 -10.40 -0.04
CA ALA A 68 -22.68 -10.21 0.93
C ALA A 68 -22.86 -11.19 2.09
N GLY A 69 -22.36 -12.42 1.92
CA GLY A 69 -22.23 -13.37 3.01
C GLY A 69 -21.30 -12.76 4.06
N ASN A 70 -21.58 -13.03 5.34
CA ASN A 70 -20.72 -12.71 6.50
C ASN A 70 -19.32 -13.33 6.35
N LYS A 71 -18.50 -12.83 5.43
CA LYS A 71 -17.10 -13.20 5.33
C LYS A 71 -16.30 -12.16 6.09
N ASN A 72 -15.48 -12.65 7.01
CA ASN A 72 -14.52 -11.83 7.71
C ASN A 72 -13.35 -11.55 6.77
N ILE A 73 -12.87 -10.32 6.72
CA ILE A 73 -11.64 -9.94 6.00
C ILE A 73 -10.56 -9.63 7.04
N SER A 74 -9.38 -10.20 6.85
CA SER A 74 -8.24 -10.03 7.72
C SER A 74 -7.21 -9.08 7.11
N LEU A 75 -6.90 -8.00 7.83
CA LEU A 75 -5.83 -7.06 7.51
C LEU A 75 -4.69 -7.27 8.50
N VAL A 76 -3.48 -7.51 8.01
CA VAL A 76 -2.27 -7.61 8.84
C VAL A 76 -1.35 -6.44 8.57
N PHE A 77 -0.90 -5.79 9.64
CA PHE A 77 0.04 -4.67 9.61
C PHE A 77 1.31 -5.04 10.36
N VAL A 78 2.47 -4.81 9.75
CA VAL A 78 3.77 -5.00 10.39
C VAL A 78 4.61 -3.73 10.39
N GLY A 79 5.66 -3.76 11.21
CA GLY A 79 6.61 -2.68 11.42
C GLY A 79 7.54 -2.37 10.25
N ASP A 80 8.64 -1.68 10.58
CA ASP A 80 9.64 -1.18 9.62
C ASP A 80 10.44 -2.32 8.96
N ILE A 81 10.62 -2.23 7.65
CA ILE A 81 11.30 -3.21 6.79
C ILE A 81 12.46 -2.50 6.07
N MET A 82 13.68 -2.76 6.51
CA MET A 82 14.92 -2.29 5.88
C MET A 82 15.71 -3.50 5.36
N LEU A 83 15.77 -3.64 4.03
CA LEU A 83 16.33 -4.81 3.34
C LEU A 83 17.76 -4.59 2.82
N SER A 84 18.40 -3.49 3.24
CA SER A 84 19.77 -3.15 2.87
C SER A 84 20.77 -3.54 3.98
N ARG A 85 22.01 -3.04 3.89
CA ARG A 85 23.06 -3.19 4.92
C ARG A 85 23.22 -4.63 5.42
N ALA A 86 23.09 -4.89 6.73
CA ALA A 86 23.36 -6.20 7.28
C ALA A 86 22.30 -7.23 6.87
N VAL A 87 21.04 -6.79 6.69
CA VAL A 87 19.96 -7.64 6.16
C VAL A 87 20.28 -8.06 4.73
N GLY A 88 20.63 -7.10 3.86
CA GLY A 88 21.12 -7.35 2.49
C GLY A 88 22.24 -8.38 2.45
N ARG A 89 23.26 -8.20 3.29
CA ARG A 89 24.38 -9.14 3.41
C ARG A 89 23.97 -10.53 3.89
N GLN A 90 22.90 -10.69 4.67
CA GLN A 90 22.40 -12.03 5.02
C GLN A 90 21.82 -12.74 3.79
N MET A 91 21.09 -12.02 2.94
CA MET A 91 20.50 -12.57 1.72
C MET A 91 21.58 -12.97 0.70
N GLU A 92 22.52 -12.07 0.40
CA GLU A 92 23.58 -12.28 -0.61
C GLU A 92 24.51 -13.46 -0.31
N LYS A 93 24.73 -13.76 0.98
CA LYS A 93 25.63 -14.84 1.43
C LYS A 93 25.01 -16.23 1.34
N ARG A 94 23.71 -16.33 1.07
CA ARG A 94 22.95 -17.58 1.09
C ARG A 94 22.59 -18.03 -0.32
N CYS A 95 22.22 -19.31 -0.43
CA CYS A 95 21.79 -19.95 -1.67
C CYS A 95 20.32 -20.34 -1.53
N LYS A 96 19.46 -19.84 -2.42
CA LYS A 96 18.01 -20.16 -2.42
C LYS A 96 17.73 -21.66 -2.52
N ASP A 97 18.52 -22.36 -3.34
CA ASP A 97 18.36 -23.80 -3.63
C ASP A 97 19.29 -24.72 -2.82
N SER A 98 19.95 -24.24 -1.76
CA SER A 98 20.65 -25.15 -0.85
C SER A 98 19.64 -25.82 0.08
N SER A 99 18.82 -26.71 -0.48
CA SER A 99 18.05 -27.67 0.32
C SER A 99 19.02 -28.44 1.21
N LEU A 100 18.93 -28.21 2.53
CA LEU A 100 19.42 -29.03 3.65
C LEU A 100 20.76 -29.77 3.47
N TYR A 101 21.78 -29.40 4.27
CA TYR A 101 22.79 -30.36 4.71
C TYR A 101 23.15 -30.17 6.19
N VAL A 102 22.54 -30.98 7.06
CA VAL A 102 23.26 -31.82 8.02
C VAL A 102 22.39 -33.05 8.30
N VAL A 103 22.67 -34.20 7.67
CA VAL A 103 22.44 -35.53 8.27
C VAL A 103 23.48 -36.50 7.69
N ASP A 104 24.33 -37.02 8.58
CA ASP A 104 25.09 -38.28 8.49
C ASP A 104 25.36 -38.89 7.10
N GLY A 105 26.53 -38.57 6.54
CA GLY A 105 27.43 -39.59 5.98
C GLY A 105 27.07 -40.32 4.68
N LEU A 106 25.99 -40.02 3.97
CA LEU A 106 25.69 -40.65 2.67
C LEU A 106 25.17 -39.65 1.64
N SER A 107 26.05 -39.26 0.70
CA SER A 107 25.80 -38.26 -0.33
C SER A 107 25.37 -38.89 -1.66
N GLY A 108 24.17 -38.51 -2.09
CA GLY A 108 23.74 -38.52 -3.49
C GLY A 108 23.08 -37.18 -3.81
N GLY A 109 23.86 -36.10 -3.81
CA GLY A 109 23.38 -34.72 -3.96
C GLY A 109 24.15 -33.94 -5.02
N LYS A 110 23.45 -33.05 -5.74
CA LYS A 110 24.00 -32.20 -6.80
C LYS A 110 25.14 -31.29 -6.29
N SER A 111 26.08 -30.99 -7.19
CA SER A 111 27.31 -30.25 -6.93
C SER A 111 27.07 -28.85 -6.33
N PRO A 112 27.91 -28.37 -5.38
CA PRO A 112 27.89 -27.01 -4.81
C PRO A 112 28.03 -25.86 -5.83
N ASN A 113 28.37 -26.16 -7.08
CA ASN A 113 28.73 -25.16 -8.09
C ASN A 113 27.54 -24.57 -8.86
N ASP A 114 26.31 -25.05 -8.64
CA ASP A 114 25.11 -24.56 -9.34
C ASP A 114 24.32 -23.50 -8.54
N CYS A 115 24.83 -23.05 -7.39
CA CYS A 115 24.14 -22.02 -6.60
C CYS A 115 24.17 -20.65 -7.29
N VAL A 116 22.99 -20.13 -7.63
CA VAL A 116 22.80 -18.69 -7.82
C VAL A 116 22.89 -18.03 -6.44
N LYS A 117 23.93 -17.22 -6.20
CA LYS A 117 24.10 -16.49 -4.94
C LYS A 117 22.93 -15.52 -4.71
N GLY A 118 22.36 -15.55 -3.51
CA GLY A 118 21.23 -14.73 -3.08
C GLY A 118 20.04 -15.58 -2.65
N ASP A 119 19.63 -15.45 -1.38
CA ASP A 119 18.37 -15.97 -0.85
C ASP A 119 17.55 -14.81 -0.31
N TYR A 120 16.78 -14.16 -1.19
CA TYR A 120 16.00 -12.97 -0.87
C TYR A 120 14.73 -13.26 -0.07
N GLU A 121 14.31 -14.53 0.00
CA GLU A 121 13.19 -14.98 0.84
C GLU A 121 13.62 -15.15 2.30
N PHE A 122 14.93 -15.29 2.55
CA PHE A 122 15.49 -15.59 3.86
C PHE A 122 14.94 -14.73 5.00
N PRO A 123 14.86 -13.38 4.89
CA PRO A 123 14.37 -12.56 6.00
C PRO A 123 12.95 -12.92 6.44
N PHE A 124 12.10 -13.40 5.52
CA PHE A 124 10.68 -13.59 5.77
C PHE A 124 10.26 -15.04 6.05
N ARG A 125 11.16 -16.02 5.96
CA ARG A 125 10.79 -17.45 6.09
C ARG A 125 10.04 -17.81 7.37
N LEU A 126 10.34 -17.13 8.48
CA LEU A 126 9.72 -17.42 9.79
C LEU A 126 8.39 -16.70 10.01
N SER A 127 8.01 -15.78 9.13
CA SER A 127 6.79 -14.97 9.24
C SER A 127 5.85 -15.11 8.04
N ALA A 128 6.33 -15.56 6.87
CA ALA A 128 5.56 -15.63 5.63
C ALA A 128 4.26 -16.43 5.76
N ASP A 129 4.26 -17.55 6.48
CA ASP A 129 3.05 -18.37 6.69
C ASP A 129 1.97 -17.65 7.49
N PHE A 130 2.34 -16.71 8.35
CA PHE A 130 1.40 -15.87 9.08
C PHE A 130 0.87 -14.75 8.19
N LEU A 131 1.76 -14.06 7.47
CA LEU A 131 1.41 -12.94 6.59
C LEU A 131 0.49 -13.39 5.44
N LYS A 132 0.83 -14.48 4.74
CA LYS A 132 0.03 -15.04 3.63
C LYS A 132 -1.40 -15.48 3.98
N LYS A 133 -1.70 -15.65 5.28
CA LYS A 133 -3.05 -16.01 5.72
C LYS A 133 -3.98 -14.80 5.75
N ALA A 134 -3.43 -13.59 5.80
CA ALA A 134 -4.21 -12.38 5.73
C ALA A 134 -4.78 -12.19 4.32
N ASP A 135 -5.93 -11.50 4.24
CA ASP A 135 -6.49 -11.07 2.96
C ASP A 135 -5.73 -9.87 2.40
N ILE A 136 -5.17 -9.03 3.27
CA ILE A 136 -4.25 -7.94 2.91
C ILE A 136 -3.15 -7.84 3.96
N THR A 137 -1.90 -7.88 3.52
CA THR A 137 -0.71 -7.60 4.34
C THR A 137 -0.11 -6.26 3.97
N PHE A 138 0.13 -5.44 4.99
CA PHE A 138 0.71 -4.10 4.91
C PHE A 138 2.02 -4.01 5.70
N GLY A 139 3.01 -3.28 5.16
CA GLY A 139 4.24 -2.92 5.88
C GLY A 139 4.80 -1.55 5.50
N ASN A 140 5.80 -1.05 6.23
CA ASN A 140 6.58 0.13 5.85
C ASN A 140 7.93 -0.32 5.26
N LEU A 141 8.15 -0.04 3.97
CA LEU A 141 9.40 -0.33 3.30
C LEU A 141 10.35 0.87 3.44
N GLU A 142 11.26 0.78 4.40
CA GLU A 142 12.11 1.88 4.82
C GLU A 142 13.43 1.89 4.06
N GLY A 143 13.42 2.66 2.96
CA GLY A 143 14.53 2.81 2.03
C GLY A 143 14.22 2.28 0.63
N PRO A 144 14.87 2.81 -0.42
CA PRO A 144 14.60 2.45 -1.79
C PRO A 144 15.10 1.05 -2.15
N ILE A 145 14.39 0.42 -3.07
CA ILE A 145 14.81 -0.78 -3.80
C ILE A 145 15.24 -0.33 -5.19
N SER A 146 16.55 -0.37 -5.48
CA SER A 146 17.08 0.07 -6.78
C SER A 146 18.53 -0.34 -6.96
N ASP A 147 18.90 -0.69 -8.19
CA ASP A 147 20.29 -0.89 -8.58
C ASP A 147 20.93 0.42 -9.12
N ARG A 148 20.15 1.51 -9.19
CA ARG A 148 20.53 2.83 -9.70
C ARG A 148 20.42 3.91 -8.61
N GLY A 149 20.59 5.16 -9.01
CA GLY A 149 20.57 6.32 -8.12
C GLY A 149 21.95 6.71 -7.58
N LYS A 150 22.00 7.86 -6.90
CA LYS A 150 23.22 8.40 -6.28
C LYS A 150 22.92 8.70 -4.83
N ASN A 151 23.77 8.24 -3.92
CA ASN A 151 23.65 8.53 -2.50
C ASN A 151 23.59 10.06 -2.28
N GLN A 152 22.57 10.53 -1.56
CA GLN A 152 22.30 11.95 -1.31
C GLN A 152 23.05 12.51 -0.08
N GLY A 153 23.92 11.73 0.54
CA GLY A 153 24.94 12.21 1.48
C GLY A 153 24.67 11.94 2.97
N SER A 154 23.75 11.04 3.32
CA SER A 154 23.53 10.64 4.72
C SER A 154 24.46 9.49 5.14
N GLU A 155 24.98 9.55 6.37
CA GLU A 155 25.77 8.45 6.98
C GLU A 155 24.95 7.15 7.05
N TYR A 156 23.63 7.27 7.19
CA TYR A 156 22.68 6.15 7.26
C TYR A 156 21.84 6.04 6.00
N SER A 157 22.47 6.12 4.82
CA SER A 157 21.76 5.95 3.55
C SER A 157 21.46 4.48 3.25
N PHE A 158 20.20 4.16 2.97
CA PHE A 158 19.73 2.82 2.64
C PHE A 158 19.45 2.68 1.15
N ARG A 159 19.83 1.54 0.58
CA ARG A 159 19.37 1.09 -0.73
C ARG A 159 19.50 -0.42 -0.81
N ALA A 160 18.40 -1.09 -1.05
CA ALA A 160 18.34 -2.51 -1.22
C ALA A 160 18.50 -2.90 -2.71
N ASP A 161 19.08 -4.07 -2.94
CA ASP A 161 19.16 -4.71 -4.26
C ASP A 161 17.76 -4.91 -4.84
N SER A 162 17.58 -4.74 -6.15
CA SER A 162 16.25 -4.87 -6.78
C SER A 162 15.57 -6.22 -6.51
N ARG A 163 16.34 -7.29 -6.34
CA ARG A 163 15.84 -8.66 -6.09
C ARG A 163 15.20 -8.85 -4.73
N VAL A 164 15.31 -7.92 -3.78
CA VAL A 164 14.61 -8.04 -2.50
C VAL A 164 13.08 -8.04 -2.66
N VAL A 165 12.57 -7.59 -3.81
CA VAL A 165 11.15 -7.72 -4.18
C VAL A 165 10.69 -9.18 -4.20
N GLU A 166 11.57 -10.14 -4.51
CA GLU A 166 11.27 -11.57 -4.43
C GLU A 166 10.88 -11.97 -3.00
N GLY A 167 11.58 -11.43 -2.00
CA GLY A 167 11.29 -11.68 -0.58
C GLY A 167 9.98 -11.06 -0.13
N LEU A 168 9.68 -9.86 -0.59
CA LEU A 168 8.43 -9.16 -0.29
C LEU A 168 7.23 -9.90 -0.90
N ALA A 169 7.32 -10.31 -2.17
CA ALA A 169 6.30 -11.12 -2.83
C ALA A 169 6.18 -12.51 -2.17
N TYR A 170 7.30 -13.15 -1.84
CA TYR A 170 7.32 -14.41 -1.10
C TYR A 170 6.65 -14.29 0.27
N ALA A 171 6.74 -13.15 0.95
CA ALA A 171 6.11 -12.93 2.24
C ALA A 171 4.59 -12.70 2.13
N GLY A 172 4.09 -12.35 0.95
CA GLY A 172 2.68 -12.04 0.71
C GLY A 172 2.30 -10.60 1.09
N PHE A 173 3.20 -9.63 0.89
CA PHE A 173 2.84 -8.22 1.02
C PHE A 173 1.96 -7.77 -0.15
N ASP A 174 0.90 -7.02 0.16
CA ASP A 174 0.00 -6.45 -0.85
C ASP A 174 0.17 -4.94 -0.94
N VAL A 175 0.46 -4.27 0.19
CA VAL A 175 0.64 -2.82 0.27
C VAL A 175 1.89 -2.48 1.05
N LEU A 176 2.70 -1.56 0.52
CA LEU A 176 3.85 -1.02 1.23
C LEU A 176 3.77 0.50 1.29
N SER A 177 3.86 1.05 2.49
CA SER A 177 4.23 2.46 2.63
C SER A 177 5.66 2.64 2.17
N VAL A 178 5.85 3.62 1.28
CA VAL A 178 7.16 4.14 0.88
C VAL A 178 7.33 5.61 1.26
N ALA A 179 6.34 6.20 1.96
CA ALA A 179 6.47 7.53 2.56
C ALA A 179 7.24 7.42 3.89
N ASN A 180 8.57 7.53 3.82
CA ASN A 180 9.45 7.56 4.98
C ASN A 180 10.69 8.42 4.72
N ASN A 181 11.48 8.67 5.76
CA ASN A 181 12.68 9.50 5.71
C ASN A 181 13.81 8.89 4.86
N HIS A 182 13.73 7.61 4.49
CA HIS A 182 14.79 6.90 3.77
C HIS A 182 14.53 6.67 2.29
N ILE A 183 13.30 6.84 1.80
CA ILE A 183 12.93 6.53 0.39
C ILE A 183 13.75 7.33 -0.64
N TRP A 184 14.25 8.50 -0.26
CA TRP A 184 15.02 9.40 -1.12
C TRP A 184 16.53 9.30 -0.92
N ASP A 185 17.04 8.35 -0.13
CA ASP A 185 18.48 8.25 0.17
C ASP A 185 19.38 8.15 -1.08
N TYR A 186 18.82 7.66 -2.19
CA TYR A 186 19.50 7.56 -3.49
C TYR A 186 18.86 8.43 -4.61
N GLY A 187 18.03 9.40 -4.20
CA GLY A 187 17.36 10.38 -5.04
C GLY A 187 16.16 9.84 -5.81
N ALA A 188 15.54 10.72 -6.60
CA ALA A 188 14.33 10.44 -7.40
C ALA A 188 14.41 9.16 -8.23
N VAL A 189 15.57 8.86 -8.81
CA VAL A 189 15.78 7.65 -9.62
C VAL A 189 15.51 6.38 -8.80
N ALA A 190 16.01 6.32 -7.57
CA ALA A 190 15.83 5.14 -6.71
C ALA A 190 14.41 5.05 -6.14
N LEU A 191 13.78 6.19 -5.84
CA LEU A 191 12.37 6.25 -5.45
C LEU A 191 11.48 5.69 -6.57
N LEU A 192 11.66 6.19 -7.80
CA LEU A 192 10.87 5.75 -8.96
C LEU A 192 11.14 4.30 -9.35
N ASP A 193 12.38 3.83 -9.20
CA ASP A 193 12.71 2.40 -9.31
C ASP A 193 11.93 1.58 -8.29
N THR A 194 11.87 2.03 -7.04
CA THR A 194 11.11 1.33 -5.99
C THR A 194 9.65 1.19 -6.39
N VAL A 195 9.01 2.29 -6.81
CA VAL A 195 7.60 2.28 -7.25
C VAL A 195 7.39 1.35 -8.45
N SER A 196 8.28 1.38 -9.44
CA SER A 196 8.17 0.59 -10.67
C SER A 196 8.51 -0.90 -10.47
N ILE A 197 9.35 -1.25 -9.50
CA ILE A 197 9.71 -2.63 -9.17
C ILE A 197 8.58 -3.34 -8.40
N LEU A 198 7.89 -2.61 -7.52
CA LEU A 198 6.83 -3.18 -6.68
C LEU A 198 5.57 -3.55 -7.50
N LYS A 199 5.12 -2.66 -8.40
CA LYS A 199 3.85 -2.80 -9.14
C LYS A 199 3.71 -4.14 -9.91
N PRO A 200 4.70 -4.61 -10.69
CA PRO A 200 4.59 -5.89 -11.43
C PRO A 200 4.55 -7.13 -10.54
N ASN A 201 4.93 -6.99 -9.26
CA ASN A 201 4.90 -8.06 -8.26
C ASN A 201 3.61 -8.02 -7.43
N GLU A 202 2.58 -7.30 -7.90
CA GLU A 202 1.28 -7.13 -7.24
C GLU A 202 1.37 -6.46 -5.85
N ILE A 203 2.48 -5.76 -5.58
CA ILE A 203 2.67 -4.96 -4.38
C ILE A 203 2.38 -3.50 -4.71
N TYR A 204 1.44 -2.90 -3.99
CA TYR A 204 1.03 -1.51 -4.20
C TYR A 204 1.82 -0.56 -3.29
N PRO A 205 2.74 0.26 -3.85
CA PRO A 205 3.37 1.34 -3.09
C PRO A 205 2.36 2.46 -2.83
N VAL A 206 2.40 3.03 -1.63
CA VAL A 206 1.63 4.22 -1.26
C VAL A 206 2.52 5.30 -0.65
N GLY A 207 2.18 6.57 -0.89
CA GLY A 207 2.85 7.72 -0.29
C GLY A 207 4.07 8.26 -1.06
N ALA A 208 4.32 7.79 -2.28
CA ALA A 208 5.30 8.36 -3.20
C ALA A 208 4.92 8.09 -4.66
N GLY A 209 5.40 8.90 -5.60
CA GLY A 209 5.06 8.77 -7.01
C GLY A 209 5.82 9.72 -7.93
N GLU A 210 5.48 9.69 -9.23
CA GLU A 210 6.09 10.53 -10.27
C GLU A 210 5.71 12.01 -10.18
N ASN A 211 4.62 12.31 -9.48
CA ASN A 211 4.07 13.65 -9.32
C ASN A 211 3.11 13.69 -8.12
N PHE A 212 2.56 14.87 -7.84
CA PHE A 212 1.62 15.15 -6.77
C PHE A 212 0.41 14.19 -6.77
N GLU A 213 -0.21 13.95 -7.92
CA GLU A 213 -1.40 13.11 -8.03
C GLU A 213 -1.09 11.67 -7.62
N GLU A 214 0.00 11.10 -8.14
CA GLU A 214 0.41 9.74 -7.80
C GLU A 214 0.78 9.62 -6.32
N ALA A 215 1.66 10.49 -5.84
CA ALA A 215 2.19 10.43 -4.49
C ALA A 215 1.12 10.61 -3.41
N ASN A 216 0.08 11.39 -3.70
CA ASN A 216 -0.99 11.68 -2.75
C ASN A 216 -2.25 10.82 -2.98
N SER A 217 -2.37 10.07 -4.08
CA SER A 217 -3.60 9.31 -4.39
C SER A 217 -3.94 8.26 -3.32
N VAL A 218 -5.24 8.03 -3.10
CA VAL A 218 -5.70 6.89 -2.30
C VAL A 218 -5.59 5.62 -3.12
N LYS A 219 -4.86 4.62 -2.61
CA LYS A 219 -4.85 3.29 -3.22
C LYS A 219 -6.03 2.50 -2.70
N ILE A 220 -6.92 2.06 -3.59
CA ILE A 220 -8.08 1.24 -3.23
C ILE A 220 -7.78 -0.22 -3.57
N ILE A 221 -8.02 -1.11 -2.62
CA ILE A 221 -8.03 -2.56 -2.82
C ILE A 221 -9.45 -3.06 -2.55
N ASP A 222 -10.01 -3.79 -3.50
CA ASP A 222 -11.23 -4.58 -3.28
C ASP A 222 -10.81 -5.96 -2.80
N SER A 223 -11.28 -6.33 -1.61
CA SER A 223 -11.15 -7.70 -1.10
C SER A 223 -12.53 -8.17 -0.70
N GLN A 224 -12.97 -9.28 -1.31
CA GLN A 224 -14.26 -9.91 -1.02
C GLN A 224 -15.46 -8.94 -1.01
N GLY A 225 -15.44 -7.88 -1.84
CA GLY A 225 -16.51 -6.88 -1.95
C GLY A 225 -16.44 -5.74 -0.92
N LEU A 226 -15.41 -5.68 -0.07
CA LEU A 226 -15.08 -4.51 0.75
C LEU A 226 -13.94 -3.73 0.09
N ARG A 227 -14.15 -2.43 -0.09
CA ARG A 227 -13.14 -1.51 -0.65
C ARG A 227 -12.38 -0.84 0.48
N ILE A 228 -11.09 -1.13 0.58
CA ILE A 228 -10.19 -0.56 1.59
C ILE A 228 -9.24 0.43 0.91
N GLY A 229 -9.26 1.68 1.38
CA GLY A 229 -8.40 2.76 0.90
C GLY A 229 -7.17 2.91 1.77
N PHE A 230 -6.00 3.07 1.15
CA PHE A 230 -4.70 3.26 1.81
C PHE A 230 -4.10 4.60 1.41
N LEU A 231 -3.66 5.34 2.41
CA LEU A 231 -2.89 6.57 2.29
C LEU A 231 -1.64 6.44 3.17
N ALA A 232 -0.52 7.06 2.77
CA ALA A 232 0.69 7.07 3.57
C ALA A 232 1.38 8.43 3.50
N PHE A 233 1.92 8.88 4.63
CA PHE A 233 2.57 10.19 4.76
C PHE A 233 3.75 10.14 5.74
N THR A 234 4.68 11.08 5.60
CA THR A 234 5.77 11.28 6.56
C THR A 234 6.02 12.77 6.80
N ASN A 235 6.36 13.14 8.04
CA ASN A 235 6.77 14.50 8.40
C ASN A 235 8.29 14.64 8.60
N LEU A 236 9.05 13.59 8.27
CA LEU A 236 10.48 13.46 8.57
C LEU A 236 11.36 13.77 7.34
N TYR A 237 10.76 14.41 6.34
CA TYR A 237 11.41 14.82 5.11
C TYR A 237 11.20 16.34 4.91
N PRO A 238 12.20 17.14 4.46
CA PRO A 238 11.96 18.50 4.02
C PRO A 238 10.92 18.58 2.88
N LYS A 239 10.09 19.65 2.93
CA LYS A 239 9.07 19.94 1.91
C LYS A 239 9.59 19.96 0.47
N SER A 240 10.86 20.26 0.27
CA SER A 240 11.47 20.30 -1.07
C SER A 240 11.50 18.94 -1.79
N LEU A 241 11.29 17.82 -1.07
CA LEU A 241 11.26 16.47 -1.64
C LEU A 241 9.85 15.84 -1.61
N GLU A 242 8.85 16.63 -1.25
CA GLU A 242 7.46 16.30 -1.55
C GLU A 242 7.22 16.41 -3.07
N ALA A 243 6.35 15.55 -3.61
CA ALA A 243 6.01 15.60 -5.02
C ALA A 243 5.20 16.86 -5.34
N ASP A 244 5.45 17.45 -6.50
CA ASP A 244 4.65 18.52 -7.09
C ASP A 244 4.10 18.11 -8.46
N ALA A 245 3.51 19.04 -9.21
CA ALA A 245 2.91 18.74 -10.50
C ALA A 245 3.91 18.17 -11.52
N ASP A 246 5.19 18.52 -11.41
CA ASP A 246 6.22 18.27 -12.42
C ASP A 246 7.40 17.44 -11.90
N SER A 247 7.38 17.03 -10.62
CA SER A 247 8.48 16.32 -9.98
C SER A 247 8.04 15.18 -9.06
N ALA A 248 8.81 14.09 -9.13
CA ALA A 248 8.65 12.93 -8.28
C ALA A 248 9.01 13.24 -6.83
N GLY A 249 8.34 12.57 -5.91
CA GLY A 249 8.51 12.81 -4.49
C GLY A 249 7.58 11.97 -3.63
N ILE A 250 7.60 12.25 -2.34
CA ILE A 250 6.66 11.70 -1.37
C ILE A 250 5.35 12.50 -1.34
N SER A 251 4.31 11.92 -0.76
CA SER A 251 3.07 12.62 -0.42
C SER A 251 3.34 13.90 0.39
N GLN A 252 2.52 14.94 0.21
CA GLN A 252 2.67 16.18 0.94
C GLN A 252 2.19 16.05 2.38
N TRP A 253 2.97 16.58 3.32
CA TRP A 253 2.59 16.62 4.74
C TRP A 253 2.00 17.98 5.10
N ASP A 254 0.67 18.03 5.12
CA ASP A 254 -0.10 19.05 5.82
C ASP A 254 -1.28 18.38 6.54
N VAL A 255 -1.32 18.48 7.86
CA VAL A 255 -2.30 17.74 8.69
C VAL A 255 -3.73 18.14 8.34
N GLU A 256 -3.98 19.40 7.99
CA GLU A 256 -5.32 19.86 7.68
C GLU A 256 -5.75 19.39 6.29
N ASP A 257 -4.86 19.47 5.30
CA ASP A 257 -5.15 18.95 3.96
C ASP A 257 -5.37 17.43 3.97
N ILE A 258 -4.61 16.68 4.78
CA ILE A 258 -4.80 15.23 4.95
C ILE A 258 -6.19 14.94 5.56
N LYS A 259 -6.62 15.70 6.58
CA LYS A 259 -7.97 15.55 7.14
C LYS A 259 -9.05 15.84 6.10
N LEU A 260 -8.94 16.96 5.38
CA LEU A 260 -9.91 17.31 4.33
C LEU A 260 -9.97 16.24 3.24
N LYS A 261 -8.83 15.64 2.89
CA LYS A 261 -8.77 14.51 1.97
C LYS A 261 -9.52 13.29 2.50
N VAL A 262 -9.27 12.90 3.75
CA VAL A 262 -9.96 11.77 4.40
C VAL A 262 -11.47 12.03 4.45
N GLU A 263 -11.89 13.25 4.80
CA GLU A 263 -13.30 13.63 4.80
C GLU A 263 -13.93 13.53 3.40
N SER A 264 -13.23 14.01 2.37
CA SER A 264 -13.70 13.92 0.98
C SER A 264 -13.91 12.47 0.56
N ILE A 265 -12.89 11.63 0.80
CA ILE A 265 -12.96 10.20 0.51
C ILE A 265 -14.13 9.54 1.24
N LYS A 266 -14.35 9.91 2.51
CA LYS A 266 -15.46 9.34 3.28
C LYS A 266 -16.82 9.79 2.76
N LYS A 267 -16.96 11.05 2.35
CA LYS A 267 -18.20 11.63 1.79
C LYS A 267 -18.61 10.95 0.47
N ASP A 268 -17.64 10.55 -0.35
CA ASP A 268 -17.91 9.88 -1.63
C ASP A 268 -18.56 8.49 -1.45
N ASN A 269 -18.49 7.90 -0.24
CA ASN A 269 -19.07 6.59 0.10
C ASN A 269 -18.63 5.43 -0.82
N LEU A 270 -17.52 5.61 -1.54
CA LEU A 270 -16.92 4.61 -2.40
C LEU A 270 -15.88 3.73 -1.70
N ILE A 271 -15.45 4.09 -0.49
CA ILE A 271 -14.48 3.33 0.29
C ILE A 271 -15.12 2.97 1.64
N ASP A 272 -15.07 1.68 1.99
CA ASP A 272 -15.72 1.16 3.19
C ASP A 272 -14.83 1.40 4.42
N PHE A 273 -13.51 1.19 4.29
CA PHE A 273 -12.51 1.45 5.32
C PHE A 273 -11.33 2.27 4.81
N ILE A 274 -10.87 3.24 5.60
CA ILE A 274 -9.71 4.08 5.28
C ILE A 274 -8.58 3.81 6.26
N VAL A 275 -7.43 3.40 5.74
CA VAL A 275 -6.16 3.20 6.45
C VAL A 275 -5.25 4.38 6.14
N VAL A 276 -4.72 5.02 7.18
CA VAL A 276 -3.70 6.08 7.05
C VAL A 276 -2.42 5.63 7.74
N SER A 277 -1.34 5.48 6.97
CA SER A 277 -0.01 5.18 7.48
C SER A 277 0.77 6.48 7.70
N LEU A 278 1.45 6.59 8.85
CA LEU A 278 2.20 7.78 9.25
C LEU A 278 3.59 7.38 9.72
N HIS A 279 4.62 7.80 8.97
CA HIS A 279 6.01 7.60 9.36
C HIS A 279 6.51 8.84 10.10
N TRP A 280 6.53 8.78 11.43
CA TRP A 280 6.46 9.95 12.32
C TRP A 280 6.99 9.69 13.73
N GLY A 281 7.03 10.71 14.58
CA GLY A 281 7.45 10.55 15.98
C GLY A 281 8.94 10.78 16.14
N ASN A 282 9.47 10.34 17.29
CA ASN A 282 10.89 10.40 17.60
C ASN A 282 11.43 8.98 17.71
N GLU A 283 12.62 8.73 17.17
CA GLU A 283 13.29 7.45 17.30
C GLU A 283 13.42 7.02 18.77
N TYR A 284 13.12 5.75 19.01
CA TYR A 284 13.33 5.02 20.27
C TYR A 284 12.47 5.45 21.47
N GLU A 285 11.56 6.41 21.28
CA GLU A 285 10.56 6.75 22.29
C GLU A 285 9.46 5.69 22.38
N THR A 286 9.32 5.06 23.54
CA THR A 286 8.36 3.94 23.73
C THR A 286 6.92 4.38 24.02
N SER A 287 6.64 5.67 23.96
CA SER A 287 5.29 6.21 24.11
C SER A 287 5.05 7.31 23.10
N ALA A 288 3.84 7.32 22.53
CA ALA A 288 3.46 8.34 21.57
C ALA A 288 3.36 9.72 22.24
N GLY A 289 3.95 10.73 21.60
CA GLY A 289 3.85 12.11 22.04
C GLY A 289 2.43 12.67 21.86
N GLN A 290 2.04 13.66 22.67
CA GLN A 290 0.69 14.24 22.60
C GLN A 290 0.33 14.76 21.20
N TRP A 291 1.30 15.28 20.45
CA TRP A 291 1.08 15.75 19.09
C TRP A 291 0.72 14.60 18.12
N GLN A 292 1.33 13.42 18.26
CA GLN A 292 0.97 12.22 17.48
C GLN A 292 -0.48 11.83 17.80
N LYS A 293 -0.85 11.84 19.09
CA LYS A 293 -2.22 11.53 19.53
C LYS A 293 -3.24 12.48 18.94
N ASN A 294 -2.99 13.79 19.03
CA ASN A 294 -3.88 14.81 18.49
C ASN A 294 -4.10 14.65 16.96
N ILE A 295 -3.05 14.30 16.21
CA ILE A 295 -3.17 14.05 14.77
C ILE A 295 -3.94 12.75 14.51
N ALA A 296 -3.62 11.64 15.17
CA ALA A 296 -4.32 10.36 14.99
C ALA A 296 -5.82 10.50 15.30
N HIS A 297 -6.16 11.10 16.44
CA HIS A 297 -7.54 11.36 16.85
C HIS A 297 -8.26 12.21 15.81
N GLY A 298 -7.63 13.30 15.36
CA GLY A 298 -8.20 14.18 14.33
C GLY A 298 -8.44 13.48 12.99
N LEU A 299 -7.58 12.53 12.59
CA LEU A 299 -7.77 11.76 11.35
C LEU A 299 -8.89 10.72 11.49
N ILE A 300 -9.00 10.05 12.63
CA ILE A 300 -10.15 9.16 12.91
C ILE A 300 -11.45 9.97 12.90
N ASP A 301 -11.46 11.16 13.51
CA ASP A 301 -12.62 12.05 13.51
C ASP A 301 -12.96 12.63 12.13
N ALA A 302 -11.98 12.77 11.24
CA ALA A 302 -12.18 13.12 9.83
C ALA A 302 -12.77 11.95 9.01
N GLY A 303 -12.72 10.72 9.51
CA GLY A 303 -13.34 9.55 8.88
C GLY A 303 -12.44 8.35 8.66
N ALA A 304 -11.14 8.44 9.00
CA ALA A 304 -10.23 7.29 8.97
C ALA A 304 -10.70 6.21 9.95
N ASP A 305 -10.39 4.96 9.64
CA ASP A 305 -10.77 3.80 10.46
C ASP A 305 -9.56 3.24 11.20
N ILE A 306 -8.39 3.26 10.55
CA ILE A 306 -7.15 2.67 11.07
C ILE A 306 -5.99 3.65 10.82
N ILE A 307 -5.23 3.94 11.88
CA ILE A 307 -3.95 4.66 11.80
C ILE A 307 -2.82 3.67 12.08
N VAL A 308 -1.81 3.63 11.21
CA VAL A 308 -0.64 2.73 11.33
C VAL A 308 0.65 3.54 11.34
N GLY A 309 1.27 3.62 12.50
CA GLY A 309 2.49 4.38 12.73
C GLY A 309 3.77 3.55 12.61
N HIS A 310 4.82 4.22 12.15
CA HIS A 310 6.17 3.73 11.88
C HIS A 310 7.20 4.82 12.20
N HIS A 311 8.50 4.51 12.18
CA HIS A 311 9.67 5.37 12.49
C HIS A 311 10.30 5.24 13.88
N PRO A 312 9.56 5.17 15.01
CA PRO A 312 10.22 5.09 16.31
C PRO A 312 11.14 3.87 16.48
N HIS A 313 11.06 2.88 15.59
CA HIS A 313 11.81 1.61 15.61
C HIS A 313 11.60 0.76 16.87
N VAL A 314 10.68 1.18 17.74
CA VAL A 314 10.23 0.50 18.94
C VAL A 314 8.71 0.52 18.97
N VAL A 315 8.12 -0.49 19.60
CA VAL A 315 6.65 -0.56 19.76
C VAL A 315 6.18 0.57 20.67
N GLN A 316 5.16 1.31 20.22
CA GLN A 316 4.37 2.25 21.02
C GLN A 316 2.97 1.67 21.27
N GLU A 317 2.16 2.37 22.08
CA GLU A 317 0.83 1.89 22.46
C GLU A 317 -0.10 1.67 21.26
N VAL A 318 -1.09 0.78 21.46
CA VAL A 318 -2.24 0.59 20.56
C VAL A 318 -3.48 1.14 21.25
N GLU A 319 -4.25 1.96 20.55
CA GLU A 319 -5.41 2.66 21.10
C GLU A 319 -6.68 2.32 20.31
N LYS A 320 -7.76 2.02 21.04
CA LYS A 320 -9.14 2.03 20.53
C LYS A 320 -9.73 3.40 20.84
N TYR A 321 -9.84 4.25 19.84
CA TYR A 321 -10.31 5.62 20.01
C TYR A 321 -11.77 5.77 19.60
N PRO A 322 -12.69 6.13 20.50
CA PRO A 322 -14.07 6.43 20.15
C PRO A 322 -14.12 7.79 19.45
N SER A 323 -14.41 7.78 18.14
CA SER A 323 -14.54 8.99 17.34
C SER A 323 -15.61 9.92 17.91
N THR A 324 -15.25 11.18 18.08
CA THR A 324 -16.15 12.25 18.55
C THR A 324 -17.13 12.70 17.46
N SER A 325 -16.77 12.53 16.18
CA SER A 325 -17.59 12.94 15.04
C SER A 325 -18.57 11.87 14.57
N SER A 326 -18.17 10.58 14.60
CA SER A 326 -18.94 9.50 13.96
C SER A 326 -19.52 8.46 14.93
N GLY A 327 -19.07 8.45 16.19
CA GLY A 327 -19.43 7.41 17.16
C GLY A 327 -18.84 6.02 16.84
N ARG A 328 -18.04 5.88 15.79
CA ARG A 328 -17.27 4.67 15.46
C ARG A 328 -16.01 4.60 16.31
N VAL A 329 -15.47 3.39 16.48
CA VAL A 329 -14.18 3.19 17.16
C VAL A 329 -13.10 3.02 16.11
N GLY A 330 -12.16 3.95 16.06
CA GLY A 330 -10.94 3.85 15.25
C GLY A 330 -9.83 3.09 15.99
N ILE A 331 -8.95 2.45 15.23
CA ILE A 331 -7.80 1.72 15.77
C ILE A 331 -6.51 2.46 15.42
N ILE A 332 -5.68 2.72 16.41
CA ILE A 332 -4.43 3.47 16.23
C ILE A 332 -3.28 2.60 16.73
N PHE A 333 -2.38 2.22 15.83
CA PHE A 333 -1.06 1.72 16.18
C PHE A 333 -0.10 2.89 16.10
N TYR A 334 0.41 3.40 17.22
CA TYR A 334 1.29 4.59 17.15
C TYR A 334 2.68 4.29 16.59
N SER A 335 3.18 3.09 16.85
CA SER A 335 4.37 2.51 16.24
C SER A 335 4.34 0.99 16.38
N LEU A 336 4.49 0.29 15.26
CA LEU A 336 4.65 -1.18 15.25
C LEU A 336 6.11 -1.63 15.51
N GLY A 337 7.05 -0.69 15.60
CA GLY A 337 8.48 -0.97 15.76
C GLY A 337 9.11 -1.61 14.53
N ASN A 338 10.26 -2.26 14.68
CA ASN A 338 10.93 -2.96 13.58
C ASN A 338 10.28 -4.31 13.27
N PHE A 339 10.21 -4.67 11.99
CA PHE A 339 9.87 -6.01 11.54
C PHE A 339 11.08 -6.75 10.97
N VAL A 340 11.78 -6.14 10.00
CA VAL A 340 13.06 -6.61 9.46
C VAL A 340 14.03 -5.43 9.48
N PHE A 341 15.00 -5.44 10.40
CA PHE A 341 15.94 -4.32 10.56
C PHE A 341 17.25 -4.78 11.22
N ASP A 342 18.35 -4.05 10.98
CA ASP A 342 19.69 -4.35 11.55
C ASP A 342 20.07 -3.54 12.80
N GLN A 343 19.11 -2.91 13.48
CA GLN A 343 19.30 -2.12 14.69
C GLN A 343 19.41 -2.98 15.96
N ILE A 344 20.51 -3.72 16.09
CA ILE A 344 20.72 -4.71 17.17
C ILE A 344 21.14 -4.13 18.54
N PHE A 345 21.23 -2.81 18.67
CA PHE A 345 21.83 -2.17 19.85
C PHE A 345 20.93 -2.21 21.10
N SER A 346 19.65 -2.59 20.97
CA SER A 346 18.75 -2.72 22.11
C SER A 346 17.76 -3.87 21.93
N LYS A 347 17.23 -4.39 23.05
CA LYS A 347 16.12 -5.35 23.00
C LYS A 347 14.85 -4.76 22.38
N LYS A 348 14.59 -3.46 22.62
CA LYS A 348 13.37 -2.78 22.16
C LYS A 348 13.33 -2.64 20.63
N THR A 349 14.49 -2.42 20.00
CA THR A 349 14.63 -2.35 18.53
C THR A 349 14.68 -3.72 17.86
N MET A 350 14.82 -4.79 18.64
CA MET A 350 14.80 -6.19 18.21
C MET A 350 13.46 -6.87 18.52
N GLU A 351 12.41 -6.08 18.77
CA GLU A 351 11.07 -6.57 19.06
C GLU A 351 10.02 -5.62 18.49
N GLY A 352 9.28 -6.09 17.50
CA GLY A 352 8.15 -5.40 16.90
C GLY A 352 6.80 -5.93 17.38
N LEU A 353 5.76 -5.36 16.77
CA LEU A 353 4.37 -5.78 16.91
C LEU A 353 3.78 -6.01 15.51
N ALA A 354 3.00 -7.07 15.34
CA ALA A 354 2.09 -7.21 14.20
C ALA A 354 0.65 -6.99 14.70
N GLY A 355 -0.11 -6.16 13.99
CA GLY A 355 -1.53 -5.94 14.24
C GLY A 355 -2.36 -6.72 13.23
N GLU A 356 -3.35 -7.48 13.68
CA GLU A 356 -4.36 -8.12 12.84
C GLU A 356 -5.71 -7.49 13.13
N ILE A 357 -6.38 -6.98 12.10
CA ILE A 357 -7.72 -6.42 12.18
C ILE A 357 -8.65 -7.31 11.37
N ILE A 358 -9.72 -7.77 12.02
CA ILE A 358 -10.78 -8.53 11.38
C ILE A 358 -11.95 -7.60 11.10
N LEU A 359 -12.32 -7.47 9.83
CA LEU A 359 -13.46 -6.72 9.36
C LEU A 359 -14.64 -7.66 9.12
N GLU A 360 -15.87 -7.21 9.45
CA GLU A 360 -17.11 -7.91 9.14
C GLU A 360 -18.16 -6.90 8.66
N GLY A 361 -18.48 -6.94 7.38
CA GLY A 361 -19.24 -5.88 6.73
C GLY A 361 -18.54 -4.52 6.93
N ASN A 362 -19.27 -3.52 7.39
CA ASN A 362 -18.74 -2.15 7.58
C ASN A 362 -18.26 -1.89 9.02
N LYS A 363 -17.82 -2.91 9.75
CA LYS A 363 -17.34 -2.80 11.13
C LYS A 363 -16.02 -3.52 11.34
N ILE A 364 -15.19 -2.97 12.24
CA ILE A 364 -14.07 -3.68 12.84
C ILE A 364 -14.63 -4.63 13.90
N LYS A 365 -14.47 -5.94 13.68
CA LYS A 365 -15.00 -7.00 14.53
C LYS A 365 -14.04 -7.39 15.64
N ASP A 366 -12.76 -7.51 15.31
CA ASP A 366 -11.73 -7.92 16.27
C ASP A 366 -10.39 -7.25 15.91
N VAL A 367 -9.56 -7.04 16.93
CA VAL A 367 -8.21 -6.51 16.80
C VAL A 367 -7.30 -7.36 17.67
N LYS A 368 -6.27 -7.96 17.05
CA LYS A 368 -5.27 -8.75 17.75
C LYS A 368 -3.90 -8.16 17.53
N THR A 369 -3.04 -8.36 18.52
CA THR A 369 -1.64 -7.97 18.45
C THR A 369 -0.74 -9.16 18.73
N TYR A 370 0.35 -9.26 17.98
CA TYR A 370 1.31 -10.35 18.07
C TYR A 370 2.69 -9.76 18.30
N ARG A 371 3.40 -10.26 19.31
CA ARG A 371 4.80 -9.87 19.50
C ARG A 371 5.66 -10.48 18.41
N VAL A 372 6.61 -9.69 17.92
CA VAL A 372 7.51 -10.06 16.83
C VAL A 372 8.97 -9.86 17.25
N PRO A 373 9.54 -10.77 18.08
CA PRO A 373 10.98 -10.79 18.29
C PRO A 373 11.71 -11.00 16.96
N ILE A 374 12.78 -10.24 16.76
CA ILE A 374 13.70 -10.36 15.63
C ILE A 374 14.92 -11.15 16.11
N ASN A 375 15.30 -12.20 15.39
CA ASN A 375 16.45 -13.01 15.76
C ASN A 375 17.78 -12.39 15.30
N GLN A 376 18.90 -13.02 15.65
CA GLN A 376 20.25 -12.55 15.29
C GLN A 376 20.54 -12.50 13.77
N TYR A 377 19.68 -13.07 12.95
CA TYR A 377 19.75 -13.03 11.48
C TYR A 377 18.74 -12.06 10.86
N PHE A 378 18.14 -11.21 11.68
CA PHE A 378 17.14 -10.20 11.28
C PHE A 378 15.83 -10.80 10.76
N GLN A 379 15.50 -12.03 11.17
CA GLN A 379 14.22 -12.64 10.82
C GLN A 379 13.18 -12.39 11.93
N PRO A 380 12.01 -11.84 11.60
CA PRO A 380 10.89 -11.71 12.52
C PRO A 380 10.24 -13.07 12.78
N GLU A 381 9.99 -13.37 14.05
CA GLU A 381 9.26 -14.56 14.48
C GLU A 381 7.92 -14.14 15.11
N ILE A 382 6.80 -14.44 14.44
CA ILE A 382 5.48 -14.13 14.99
C ILE A 382 5.19 -15.06 16.18
N LYS A 383 5.01 -14.50 17.37
CA LYS A 383 4.61 -15.24 18.58
C LYS A 383 3.10 -15.15 18.80
N ASN A 384 2.58 -15.91 19.77
CA ASN A 384 1.14 -15.98 20.07
C ASN A 384 0.51 -14.59 20.25
N GLY A 385 -0.68 -14.42 19.67
CA GLY A 385 -1.42 -13.16 19.70
C GLY A 385 -2.25 -12.96 20.95
N VAL A 386 -2.56 -11.69 21.23
CA VAL A 386 -3.47 -11.23 22.28
C VAL A 386 -4.54 -10.34 21.65
N SER A 387 -5.82 -10.66 21.88
CA SER A 387 -6.95 -9.80 21.48
C SER A 387 -7.02 -8.56 22.37
N LEU A 388 -7.29 -7.41 21.75
CA LEU A 388 -7.49 -6.13 22.43
C LEU A 388 -8.94 -5.88 22.80
#